data_AF-A0A7C5KCH7-F1
#
_entry.id   AF-A0A7C5KCH7-F1
#
_cell.length_a   1.000
_cell.length_b   1.000
_cell.length_c   1.000
_cell.angle_alpha   90.00
_cell.angle_beta   90.00
_cell.angle_gamma   90.00
#
_symmetry.space_group_name_H-M   'P 1'
#
loop_
_entity.id
_entity.type
_entity.pdbx_description
1 polymer ?
#
loop_
_entity_poly.entity_id
_entity_poly.type
_entity_poly.pdbx_seq_one_letter_code
_entity_poly.pdbx_strand_id
1 'polypeptide(L)' 'MISERARRIGVSQTLKISEKAKQMRREGIDVIDLSVGEPDFPTPLNVKEAGKKAID' A
#
# COMPACT_ATOMS: atom_id res chain seq x y z
N MET A 1 -9.93 -3.61 25.25
CA MET A 1 -8.64 -3.07 25.72
C MET A 1 -7.52 -3.72 24.91
N ILE A 2 -6.59 -2.94 24.33
CA ILE A 2 -5.48 -3.48 23.53
C ILE A 2 -4.37 -4.00 24.47
N SER A 3 -3.68 -5.08 24.05
CA SER A 3 -2.60 -5.72 24.83
C SER A 3 -1.34 -4.86 24.97
N GLU A 4 -0.59 -5.04 26.06
CA GLU A 4 0.67 -4.32 26.32
C GLU A 4 1.71 -4.51 25.21
N ARG A 5 1.76 -5.69 24.59
CA ARG A 5 2.67 -5.97 23.47
C ARG A 5 2.38 -5.07 22.27
N ALA A 6 1.10 -4.85 21.94
CA ALA A 6 0.71 -3.99 20.84
C ALA A 6 1.01 -2.51 21.13
N ARG A 7 0.91 -2.08 22.40
CA ARG A 7 1.25 -0.69 22.80
C ARG A 7 2.71 -0.32 22.57
N ARG A 8 3.62 -1.30 22.50
CA ARG A 8 5.06 -1.08 22.26
C ARG A 8 5.43 -0.95 20.79
N ILE A 9 4.51 -1.21 19.87
CA ILE A 9 4.76 -1.07 18.43
C ILE A 9 4.70 0.42 18.08
N GLY A 10 5.83 0.97 17.64
CA GLY A 10 5.93 2.36 17.21
C GLY A 10 5.12 2.64 15.94
N VAL A 11 4.86 3.92 15.68
CA VAL A 11 4.15 4.34 14.47
C VAL A 11 5.04 4.14 13.24
N SER A 12 4.49 3.54 12.19
CA SER A 12 5.18 3.33 10.91
C SER A 12 5.52 4.67 10.24
N GLN A 13 6.81 4.91 9.99
CA GLN A 13 7.27 6.10 9.26
C GLN A 13 6.98 6.00 7.76
N THR A 14 7.07 4.79 7.19
CA THR A 14 6.75 4.56 5.77
C THR A 14 5.29 4.87 5.47
N LEU A 15 4.37 4.48 6.37
CA LEU A 15 2.96 4.79 6.22
C LEU A 15 2.69 6.30 6.20
N LYS A 16 3.36 7.07 7.08
CA LYS A 16 3.22 8.54 7.13
C LYS A 16 3.65 9.19 5.82
N ILE A 17 4.75 8.74 5.22
CA ILE A 17 5.25 9.26 3.95
C ILE A 17 4.25 8.96 2.83
N SER A 18 3.77 7.72 2.72
CA SER A 18 2.77 7.36 1.71
C SER A 18 1.45 8.12 1.87
N GLU A 19 1.01 8.39 3.11
CA GLU A 19 -0.17 9.22 3.36
C GLU A 19 0.03 10.67 2.93
N LYS A 20 1.21 11.25 3.20
CA LYS A 20 1.54 12.62 2.78
C LYS A 20 1.60 12.74 1.26
N ALA A 21 2.22 11.78 0.56
CA ALA A 21 2.25 11.75 -0.90
C ALA A 21 0.82 11.67 -1.49
N LYS A 22 -0.04 10.82 -0.93
CA LYS A 22 -1.46 10.74 -1.31
C LYS A 22 -2.21 12.06 -1.07
N GLN A 23 -1.92 12.76 0.04
CA GLN A 23 -2.51 14.06 0.33
C GLN A 23 -2.09 15.11 -0.70
N MET A 24 -0.79 15.22 -0.98
CA MET A 24 -0.26 16.20 -1.94
C MET A 24 -0.85 15.99 -3.34
N ARG A 25 -1.01 14.73 -3.78
CA ARG A 25 -1.72 14.41 -5.04
C ARG A 25 -3.17 14.91 -5.06
N ARG A 26 -3.90 14.77 -3.94
CA ARG A 26 -5.29 15.29 -3.82
C ARG A 26 -5.35 16.82 -3.84
N GLU A 27 -4.30 17.48 -3.39
CA GLU A 27 -4.14 18.94 -3.45
C GLU A 27 -3.74 19.43 -4.86
N GLY A 28 -3.61 18.52 -5.83
CA GLY A 28 -3.27 18.85 -7.22
C GLY A 28 -1.77 19.02 -7.46
N ILE A 29 -0.92 18.65 -6.50
CA ILE A 29 0.54 18.67 -6.65
C ILE A 29 0.96 17.45 -7.46
N ASP A 30 1.83 17.66 -8.45
CA ASP A 30 2.49 16.57 -9.17
C ASP A 30 3.55 15.91 -8.27
N VAL A 31 3.32 14.64 -7.90
CA VAL A 31 4.13 13.92 -6.91
C VAL A 31 4.69 12.63 -7.51
N ILE A 32 6.00 12.64 -7.71
CA ILE A 32 6.79 11.44 -8.00
C ILE A 32 7.06 10.71 -6.67
N ASP A 33 6.38 9.59 -6.47
CA ASP A 33 6.52 8.77 -5.25
C ASP A 33 7.53 7.65 -5.49
N LEU A 34 8.73 7.81 -4.91
CA LEU A 34 9.81 6.82 -4.96
C LEU A 34 9.88 5.95 -3.70
N SER A 35 8.84 5.99 -2.84
CA SER A 35 8.78 5.23 -1.59
C SER A 35 8.07 3.88 -1.73
N VAL A 36 7.44 3.62 -2.87
CA VAL A 36 6.70 2.39 -3.15
C VAL A 36 7.66 1.23 -3.40
N GLY A 37 7.50 0.14 -2.63
CA GLY A 37 8.35 -1.05 -2.72
C GLY A 37 7.79 -2.18 -3.60
N GLU A 38 6.65 -1.96 -4.26
CA GLU A 38 6.02 -2.93 -5.16
C GLU A 38 6.16 -2.51 -6.63
N PRO A 39 6.22 -3.47 -7.57
CA PRO A 39 6.22 -3.16 -8.99
C PRO A 39 4.91 -2.48 -9.43
N ASP A 40 5.00 -1.63 -10.45
CA ASP A 40 3.87 -0.92 -11.06
C ASP A 40 3.12 -1.76 -12.12
N PHE A 41 3.55 -3.00 -12.34
CA PHE A 41 2.93 -3.90 -13.31
C PHE A 41 1.65 -4.55 -12.75
N PRO A 42 0.59 -4.66 -13.56
CA PRO A 42 -0.58 -5.43 -13.17
C PRO A 42 -0.21 -6.90 -13.03
N THR A 43 -0.91 -7.62 -12.14
CA THR A 43 -0.77 -9.08 -12.04
C THR A 43 -1.02 -9.75 -13.41
N PRO A 44 -0.17 -10.71 -13.84
CA PRO A 44 -0.30 -11.39 -15.12
C PRO A 44 -1.68 -12.05 -15.34
N LEU A 45 -2.13 -12.08 -16.59
CA LEU A 45 -3.48 -12.57 -16.93
C LEU A 45 -3.68 -14.04 -16.54
N ASN A 46 -2.69 -14.90 -16.79
CA ASN A 46 -2.75 -16.31 -16.42
C ASN A 46 -2.97 -16.52 -14.90
N VAL A 47 -2.38 -15.66 -14.06
CA VAL A 47 -2.55 -15.71 -12.60
C VAL A 47 -3.96 -15.24 -12.20
N LYS A 48 -4.45 -14.16 -12.82
CA LYS A 48 -5.81 -13.67 -12.59
C LYS A 48 -6.87 -14.72 -12.95
N GLU A 49 -6.73 -15.38 -14.09
CA GLU A 49 -7.67 -16.42 -14.53
C GLU A 49 -7.61 -17.67 -13.65
N ALA A 50 -6.42 -18.08 -13.20
CA ALA A 50 -6.29 -19.16 -12.22
C ALA A 50 -6.99 -18.82 -10.89
N GLY A 51 -6.90 -17.58 -10.43
CA GLY A 51 -7.58 -17.10 -9.22
C GLY A 51 -9.11 -17.12 -9.35
N LYS A 52 -9.66 -16.69 -10.49
CA LYS A 52 -11.11 -16.76 -10.76
C LYS A 52 -11.62 -18.20 -10.73
N LYS A 53 -10.94 -19.09 -11.46
CA LYS A 53 -11.31 -20.51 -11.53
C LYS A 53 -11.31 -21.22 -10.17
N ALA A 54 -10.49 -20.76 -9.22
CA ALA A 54 -10.46 -21.34 -7.88
C ALA A 54 -11.61 -20.84 -6.98
N ILE A 55 -12.24 -19.71 -7.32
CA ILE A 55 -13.38 -19.14 -6.59
C ILE A 55 -14.70 -19.70 -7.11
N ASP A 56 -14.81 -19.94 -8.42
CA ASP A 56 -15.96 -20.57 -9.08
C ASP A 56 -16.17 -22.03 -8.62
#